data_AF-A0A353G9H3-F1
#
_entry.id   AF-A0A353G9H3-F1
#
_cell.length_a   1.000
_cell.length_b   1.000
_cell.length_c   1.000
_cell.angle_alpha   90.00
_cell.angle_beta   90.00
_cell.angle_gamma   90.00
#
_symmetry.space_group_name_H-M   'P 1'
#
loop_
_entity.id
_entity.type
_entity.pdbx_description
1 polymer ?
#
loop_
_entity_poly.entity_id
_entity_poly.type
_entity_poly.pdbx_seq_one_letter_code
_entity_poly.pdbx_strand_id
1 'polypeptide(L)' 'MRIILADEISPDSCRLWDIETHEKLDRDRFRNDMGGLLEAYQEVARRLGIINENEPVRGTGPVLVK' A
#
# COMPACT_ATOMS: atom_id res chain seq x y z
N MET A 1 14.44 -29.70 -1.87
CA MET A 1 14.75 -28.26 -1.69
C MET A 1 13.46 -27.49 -1.91
N ARG A 2 13.03 -26.62 -0.98
CA ARG A 2 11.83 -25.78 -1.11
C ARG A 2 12.25 -24.34 -0.93
N ILE A 3 11.95 -23.49 -1.92
CA ILE A 3 12.20 -22.06 -1.84
C ILE A 3 10.95 -21.40 -1.26
N ILE A 4 11.13 -20.48 -0.32
CA ILE A 4 10.07 -19.67 0.30
C ILE A 4 10.42 -18.21 0.05
N LEU A 5 9.44 -17.44 -0.44
CA LEU A 5 9.54 -15.99 -0.57
C LEU A 5 9.36 -15.34 0.81
N ALA A 6 10.22 -14.38 1.13
CA ALA A 6 10.21 -13.64 2.39
C ALA A 6 10.16 -12.13 2.11
N ASP A 7 10.34 -11.33 3.16
CA ASP A 7 10.31 -9.86 3.13
C ASP A 7 8.94 -9.30 2.74
N GLU A 8 8.87 -8.13 2.13
CA GLU A 8 7.63 -7.44 1.79
C GLU A 8 7.39 -7.26 0.29
N ILE A 9 6.10 -7.27 -0.06
CA ILE A 9 5.62 -6.86 -1.39
C ILE A 9 4.76 -5.61 -1.17
N SER A 10 5.35 -4.46 -1.47
CA SER A 10 4.77 -3.14 -1.21
C SER A 10 5.17 -2.16 -2.35
N PRO A 11 4.57 -0.97 -2.45
CA PRO A 11 5.05 0.06 -3.38
C PRO A 11 6.46 0.61 -3.04
N ASP A 12 7.06 0.21 -1.91
CA ASP A 12 8.48 0.47 -1.61
C ASP A 12 9.40 -0.50 -2.38
N SER A 13 9.01 -1.77 -2.47
CA SER A 13 9.78 -2.85 -3.10
C SER A 13 9.43 -3.09 -4.57
N CYS A 14 8.34 -2.49 -5.07
CA CYS A 14 7.84 -2.65 -6.43
C CYS A 14 7.68 -1.30 -7.14
N ARG A 15 8.09 -1.22 -8.42
CA ARG A 15 7.78 -0.06 -9.29
C ARG A 15 6.43 -0.28 -9.97
N LEU A 16 5.48 0.60 -9.72
CA LEU A 16 4.08 0.44 -10.12
C LEU A 16 3.66 1.68 -10.90
N TRP A 17 3.45 1.52 -12.21
CA TRP A 17 2.99 2.61 -13.06
C TRP A 17 1.57 2.34 -13.52
N ASP A 18 0.75 3.37 -13.50
CA ASP A 18 -0.56 3.32 -14.12
C ASP A 18 -0.41 3.01 -15.62
N ILE A 19 -1.21 2.08 -16.13
CA ILE A 19 -1.09 1.60 -17.51
C ILE A 19 -1.57 2.66 -18.51
N GLU A 20 -2.55 3.47 -18.13
CA GLU A 20 -3.15 4.48 -19.01
C GLU A 20 -2.42 5.82 -18.94
N THR A 21 -2.06 6.27 -17.74
CA THR A 21 -1.47 7.60 -17.52
C THR A 21 0.05 7.58 -17.39
N HIS A 22 0.66 6.40 -17.21
CA HIS A 22 2.06 6.24 -16.83
C HIS A 22 2.45 6.97 -15.52
N GLU A 23 1.46 7.30 -14.70
CA GLU A 23 1.70 7.89 -13.39
C GLU A 23 2.39 6.87 -12.47
N LYS A 24 3.43 7.30 -11.76
CA LYS A 24 4.12 6.46 -10.78
C LYS A 24 3.29 6.37 -9.50
N LEU A 25 3.04 5.15 -9.03
CA LEU A 25 2.26 4.87 -7.82
C LEU A 25 3.13 4.24 -6.70
N ASP A 26 4.45 4.42 -6.80
CA ASP A 26 5.44 3.79 -5.94
C ASP A 26 6.38 4.81 -5.28
N ARG A 27 7.35 4.30 -4.50
CA ARG A 27 8.31 5.14 -3.75
C ARG A 27 9.15 6.08 -4.61
N ASP A 28 9.24 5.89 -5.93
CA ASP A 28 9.90 6.86 -6.81
C ASP A 28 9.25 8.25 -6.74
N ARG A 29 7.97 8.36 -6.35
CA ARG A 29 7.34 9.66 -6.11
C ARG A 29 8.04 10.46 -5.02
N PHE A 30 8.49 9.80 -3.96
CA PHE A 30 9.28 10.43 -2.91
C PHE A 30 10.71 10.73 -3.38
N ARG A 31 11.34 9.78 -4.07
CA ARG A 31 12.73 9.94 -4.57
C ARG A 31 12.87 11.10 -5.56
N ASN A 32 11.81 11.37 -6.31
CA ASN A 32 11.79 12.39 -7.36
C ASN A 32 11.00 13.65 -6.96
N ASP A 33 10.69 13.84 -5.67
CA ASP A 33 9.96 14.99 -5.14
C ASP A 33 8.62 15.28 -5.86
N MET A 34 7.93 14.23 -6.32
CA MET A 34 6.67 14.34 -7.08
C MET A 34 5.45 14.59 -6.19
N GLY A 35 5.61 14.50 -4.87
CA GLY A 35 4.51 14.57 -3.91
C GLY A 35 3.50 13.41 -4.05
N GLY A 36 2.44 13.45 -3.24
CA GLY A 36 1.33 12.50 -3.38
C GLY A 36 1.66 11.05 -3.03
N LEU A 37 2.65 10.79 -2.16
CA LEU A 37 3.11 9.43 -1.86
C LEU A 37 2.00 8.60 -1.18
N LEU A 38 1.31 9.18 -0.20
CA LEU A 38 0.26 8.50 0.55
C LEU A 38 -0.93 8.19 -0.35
N GLU A 39 -1.32 9.13 -1.19
CA GLU A 39 -2.42 9.01 -2.15
C GLU A 39 -2.13 7.91 -3.17
N ALA A 40 -0.90 7.85 -3.69
CA ALA A 40 -0.46 6.77 -4.57
C ALA A 40 -0.56 5.38 -3.88
N TYR A 41 -0.17 5.28 -2.62
CA TYR A 41 -0.21 4.01 -1.88
C TYR A 41 -1.65 3.60 -1.57
N GLN A 42 -2.50 4.56 -1.21
CA GLN A 42 -3.94 4.36 -1.06
C GLN A 42 -4.59 3.89 -2.35
N GLU A 43 -4.20 4.48 -3.49
CA GLU A 43 -4.71 4.09 -4.80
C GLU A 43 -4.30 2.65 -5.16
N VAL A 44 -3.07 2.24 -4.88
CA VAL A 44 -2.63 0.85 -5.03
C VAL A 44 -3.46 -0.08 -4.14
N ALA A 45 -3.63 0.27 -2.86
CA ALA A 45 -4.41 -0.52 -1.92
C ALA A 45 -5.89 -0.64 -2.33
N ARG A 46 -6.48 0.42 -2.88
CA ARG A 46 -7.85 0.47 -3.40
C ARG A 46 -7.99 -0.44 -4.63
N ARG A 47 -7.06 -0.37 -5.60
CA ARG A 47 -7.08 -1.23 -6.80
C ARG A 47 -6.91 -2.71 -6.48
N LEU A 48 -6.12 -3.03 -5.47
CA LEU A 48 -5.95 -4.39 -4.96
C LEU A 48 -7.10 -4.85 -4.06
N GLY A 49 -8.06 -3.97 -3.73
CA GLY A 49 -9.20 -4.28 -2.86
C GLY A 49 -8.82 -4.54 -1.40
N ILE A 50 -7.68 -4.01 -0.94
CA ILE A 50 -7.17 -4.21 0.43
C ILE A 50 -7.94 -3.34 1.43
N ILE A 51 -8.27 -2.10 1.04
CA ILE A 51 -9.10 -1.21 1.84
C ILE A 51 -10.56 -1.51 1.47
N ASN A 52 -11.23 -2.24 2.35
CA ASN A 52 -12.64 -2.57 2.19
C ASN A 52 -13.45 -1.52 2.97
N GLU A 53 -14.04 -0.54 2.28
CA GLU A 53 -14.85 0.52 2.91
C GLU A 53 -16.08 -0.01 3.66
N ASN A 54 -16.44 -1.28 3.45
CA ASN A 54 -17.55 -1.98 4.07
C ASN A 54 -17.16 -2.91 5.24
N GLU A 55 -15.89 -2.97 5.65
CA GLU A 55 -15.51 -3.76 6.83
C GLU A 55 -15.90 -3.00 8.11
N PRO A 56 -16.71 -3.59 9.02
CA PRO A 56 -17.01 -2.94 10.29
C PRO A 56 -15.69 -2.66 11.02
N VAL A 57 -15.53 -1.44 11.56
CA VAL A 57 -14.36 -1.03 12.33
C VAL A 57 -14.04 -2.13 13.34
N ARG A 58 -12.94 -2.86 13.12
CA ARG A 58 -12.50 -3.90 14.05
C ARG A 58 -12.40 -3.25 15.42
N GLY A 59 -13.18 -3.76 16.36
CA GLY A 59 -13.42 -3.15 17.67
C GLY A 59 -12.12 -2.69 18.31
N THR A 60 -12.20 -1.56 19.03
CA THR A 60 -11.10 -0.97 19.80
C THR A 60 -10.25 -2.05 20.41
N GLY A 61 -8.95 -2.04 20.07
CA GLY A 61 -7.97 -2.98 20.56
C GLY A 61 -7.96 -3.08 22.09
N PRO A 62 -7.18 -4.01 22.65
CA PRO A 62 -7.23 -4.32 24.08
C PRO A 62 -7.11 -3.05 24.92
N VAL A 63 -8.13 -2.81 25.75
CA VAL A 63 -8.14 -1.71 26.72
C VAL A 63 -7.40 -2.17 27.96
N LEU A 64 -6.45 -1.37 28.42
CA LEU A 64 -5.71 -1.63 29.65
C LEU A 64 -6.68 -1.53 30.83
N VAL A 65 -6.99 -2.67 31.45
CA VAL A 65 -7.77 -2.74 32.69
C VAL A 65 -6.84 -2.32 33.82
N LYS A 66 -7.23 -1.26 34.56
CA LYS A 66 -6.53 -0.83 35.77
C LYS A 66 -6.81 -1.77 36.93
#